data_AF-A0A7I9UXR1-F1
#
_entry.id   AF-A0A7I9UXR1-F1
#
_cell.length_a   1.000
_cell.length_b   1.000
_cell.length_c   1.000
_cell.angle_alpha   90.00
_cell.angle_beta   90.00
_cell.angle_gamma   90.00
#
_symmetry.space_group_name_H-M   'P 1'
#
loop_
_entity.id
_entity.type
_entity.pdbx_description
1 polymer ?
#
loop_
_entity_poly.entity_id
_entity_poly.type
_entity_poly.pdbx_seq_one_letter_code
_entity_poly.pdbx_strand_id
1 'polypeptide(L)' 'MSAGVQRIEADANAQDKWMSHVDEMAAGTLFQTADSWYVGANIPGKPRGFSFYIGPGYISRCSEVASNGYPGFTLA' A
#
# COMPACT_ATOMS: atom_id res chain seq x y z
N MET A 1 2.96 -26.41 23.66
CA MET A 1 3.49 -25.92 22.38
C MET A 1 2.39 -25.08 21.75
N SER A 2 2.61 -23.78 21.57
CA SER A 2 1.71 -22.97 20.76
C SER A 2 1.82 -23.46 19.32
N ALA A 3 0.69 -23.71 18.66
CA ALA A 3 0.69 -23.93 17.22
C ALA A 3 1.20 -22.64 16.56
N GLY A 4 2.15 -22.76 15.62
CA GLY A 4 2.62 -21.60 14.86
C GLY A 4 1.52 -21.05 13.95
N VAL A 5 1.64 -19.77 13.57
CA VAL A 5 0.74 -19.11 12.62
C VAL A 5 0.84 -19.80 11.27
N GLN A 6 -0.29 -20.20 10.69
CA GLN A 6 -0.34 -20.91 9.40
C GLN A 6 -0.79 -20.00 8.26
N ARG A 7 -1.46 -18.89 8.58
CA ARG A 7 -1.96 -17.91 7.62
C ARG A 7 -1.77 -16.49 8.13
N ILE A 8 -1.36 -15.61 7.23
CA ILE A 8 -1.37 -14.16 7.44
C ILE A 8 -2.04 -13.51 6.24
N GLU A 9 -3.01 -12.64 6.48
CA GLU A 9 -3.74 -11.91 5.43
C GLU A 9 -3.94 -10.47 5.85
N ALA A 10 -3.76 -9.53 4.91
CA ALA A 10 -4.05 -8.13 5.18
C ALA A 10 -5.55 -7.93 5.42
N ASP A 11 -5.88 -7.21 6.49
CA ASP A 11 -7.25 -6.76 6.72
C ASP A 11 -7.68 -5.80 5.61
N ALA A 12 -8.90 -5.96 5.09
CA ALA A 12 -9.40 -5.17 3.97
C ALA A 12 -9.43 -3.66 4.28
N ASN A 13 -9.81 -3.28 5.50
CA ASN A 13 -9.84 -1.87 5.90
C ASN A 13 -8.42 -1.32 6.09
N ALA A 14 -7.46 -2.13 6.55
CA ALA A 14 -6.05 -1.74 6.58
C ALA A 14 -5.50 -1.49 5.16
N GLN A 15 -5.88 -2.33 4.18
CA GLN A 15 -5.52 -2.14 2.78
C GLN A 15 -6.14 -0.85 2.21
N ASP A 16 -7.43 -0.60 2.42
CA ASP A 16 -8.11 0.59 1.90
C ASP A 16 -7.53 1.89 2.47
N LYS A 17 -7.20 1.89 3.77
CA LYS A 17 -6.49 3.00 4.42
C LYS A 17 -5.09 3.21 3.84
N TRP A 18 -4.37 2.13 3.54
CA TRP A 18 -3.06 2.22 2.92
C TRP A 18 -3.14 2.84 1.52
N MET A 19 -4.11 2.41 0.72
CA MET A 19 -4.33 2.95 -0.63
C MET A 19 -4.75 4.42 -0.59
N SER A 20 -5.65 4.79 0.31
CA SER A 20 -6.06 6.19 0.52
C SER A 20 -4.85 7.07 0.84
N HIS A 21 -3.97 6.60 1.72
CA HIS A 21 -2.73 7.29 2.06
C HIS A 21 -1.76 7.41 0.87
N VAL A 22 -1.63 6.37 0.05
CA VAL A 22 -0.81 6.41 -1.18
C VAL A 22 -1.36 7.45 -2.16
N ASP A 23 -2.68 7.48 -2.36
CA ASP A 23 -3.33 8.46 -3.21
C ASP A 23 -3.15 9.89 -2.68
N GLU A 24 -3.28 10.10 -1.36
CA GLU A 24 -3.05 11.39 -0.71
C GLU A 24 -1.62 11.90 -0.90
N MET A 25 -0.60 11.03 -0.82
CA MET A 25 0.79 11.43 -1.08
C MET A 25 1.03 11.82 -2.54
N ALA A 26 0.35 11.16 -3.47
CA ALA A 26 0.44 11.43 -4.89
C ALA A 26 -0.33 12.69 -5.29
N ALA A 27 -1.38 13.02 -4.54
CA ALA A 27 -2.19 14.20 -4.76
C ALA A 27 -1.33 15.48 -4.69
N GLY A 28 -1.50 16.34 -5.69
CA GLY A 28 -0.75 17.60 -5.79
C GLY A 28 0.70 17.46 -6.28
N THR A 29 1.17 16.24 -6.58
CA THR A 29 2.47 16.02 -7.24
C THR A 29 2.34 16.03 -8.76
N LEU A 30 3.47 16.18 -9.47
CA LEU A 30 3.51 16.08 -10.93
C LEU A 30 3.36 14.65 -11.46
N PHE A 31 3.45 13.62 -10.61
CA PHE A 31 3.30 12.23 -11.06
C PHE A 31 1.91 11.93 -11.65
N GLN A 32 0.88 12.63 -11.17
CA GLN A 32 -0.49 12.44 -11.64
C GLN A 32 -0.82 13.25 -12.90
N THR A 33 0.02 14.23 -13.28
CA THR A 33 -0.27 15.15 -14.38
C THR A 33 0.22 14.65 -15.74
N ALA A 34 1.15 13.69 -15.75
CA ALA A 34 1.70 13.12 -16.98
C ALA A 34 1.06 11.77 -17.33
N ASP A 35 0.80 11.56 -18.62
CA ASP A 35 0.51 10.23 -19.15
C ASP A 35 1.76 9.35 -19.07
N SER A 36 1.79 8.53 -18.05
CA SER A 36 2.92 7.66 -17.74
C SER A 36 2.47 6.27 -17.33
N TRP A 37 3.42 5.35 -17.29
CA TRP A 37 3.20 4.01 -16.78
C TRP A 37 2.85 4.01 -15.28
N TYR A 38 3.25 5.04 -14.52
CA TYR A 38 2.92 5.18 -13.09
C TYR A 38 1.41 5.26 -12.84
N VAL A 39 0.68 5.87 -13.77
CA VAL A 39 -0.78 6.05 -13.70
C VAL A 39 -1.54 5.07 -14.61
N GLY A 40 -0.84 4.09 -15.19
CA GLY A 40 -1.43 3.08 -16.07
C GLY A 40 -1.82 3.57 -17.46
N ALA A 41 -1.44 4.79 -17.86
CA ALA A 41 -1.81 5.38 -19.15
C ALA A 41 -1.24 4.63 -20.37
N ASN A 42 -0.21 3.81 -20.16
CA ASN A 42 0.48 3.05 -21.20
C ASN A 42 -0.27 1.79 -21.66
N ILE A 43 -1.37 1.39 -21.00
CA ILE A 43 -2.13 0.19 -21.35
C ILE A 43 -3.57 0.58 -21.71
N PRO A 44 -4.00 0.43 -22.98
CA PRO A 44 -5.37 0.70 -23.38
C PRO A 44 -6.39 -0.10 -22.56
N GLY A 45 -7.42 0.57 -22.05
CA GLY A 45 -8.48 -0.04 -21.24
C GLY A 45 -8.12 -0.28 -19.77
N LYS A 46 -6.87 -0.03 -19.34
CA LYS A 46 -6.50 -0.15 -17.92
C LYS A 46 -7.05 1.04 -17.13
N PRO A 47 -7.68 0.82 -15.96
CA PRO A 47 -8.06 1.90 -15.06
C PRO A 47 -6.85 2.75 -14.68
N ARG A 48 -7.04 4.07 -14.65
CA ARG A 48 -6.02 5.01 -14.18
C ARG A 48 -6.04 5.07 -12.66
N GLY A 49 -4.87 5.02 -12.05
CA GLY A 49 -4.71 5.10 -10.60
C GLY A 49 -3.23 5.12 -10.23
N PHE A 50 -2.91 5.60 -9.03
CA PHE A 50 -1.54 5.65 -8.54
C PHE A 50 -1.35 4.61 -7.44
N SER A 51 -0.38 3.71 -7.60
CA SER A 51 -0.19 2.59 -6.67
C SER A 51 1.21 2.56 -6.03
N PHE A 52 2.00 3.61 -6.23
CA PHE A 52 3.37 3.67 -5.75
C PHE A 52 3.47 4.48 -4.46
N TYR A 53 4.21 3.96 -3.49
CA TYR A 53 4.55 4.72 -2.29
C TYR A 53 5.70 5.69 -2.62
N ILE A 54 5.44 7.00 -2.54
CA ILE A 54 6.43 8.05 -2.85
C ILE A 54 6.84 8.89 -1.62
N GLY A 55 6.26 8.60 -0.46
CA GLY A 55 6.60 9.29 0.78
C GLY A 55 7.92 8.79 1.40
N PRO A 56 8.43 9.51 2.41
CA PRO A 56 9.50 9.00 3.24
C PRO A 56 9.01 7.87 4.15
N GLY A 57 9.94 7.14 4.76
CA GLY A 57 9.63 6.27 5.90
C GLY A 57 8.97 4.92 5.57
N TYR A 58 8.91 4.49 4.31
CA TYR A 58 8.37 3.17 3.93
C TYR A 58 8.97 2.04 4.79
N ILE A 59 10.31 1.97 4.85
CA ILE A 59 11.03 0.95 5.63
C ILE A 59 10.72 1.07 7.11
N SER A 60 10.67 2.29 7.64
CA SER A 60 10.36 2.53 9.06
C SER A 60 8.97 2.01 9.43
N ARG A 61 7.97 2.26 8.57
CA ARG A 61 6.59 1.78 8.79
C ARG A 61 6.51 0.26 8.72
N CYS A 62 7.19 -0.37 7.77
CA CYS A 62 7.26 -1.83 7.70
C CYS A 62 7.89 -2.43 8.98
N SER A 63 8.97 -1.83 9.47
CA SER A 63 9.62 -2.24 10.72
C SER A 63 8.70 -2.09 11.92
N GLU A 64 7.98 -0.96 12.02
CA GLU A 64 7.01 -0.70 13.10
C GLU A 64 5.86 -1.71 13.10
N VAL A 65 5.30 -2.01 11.92
CA VAL A 65 4.27 -3.04 11.76
C VAL A 65 4.80 -4.40 12.24
N ALA A 66 6.00 -4.80 11.81
CA ALA A 66 6.59 -6.07 12.23
C ALA A 66 6.86 -6.12 13.75
N SER A 67 7.41 -5.05 14.33
CA SER A 67 7.71 -5.00 15.78
C SER A 67 6.46 -5.01 16.66
N ASN A 68 5.34 -4.52 16.12
CA ASN A 68 4.07 -4.41 16.84
C ASN A 68 3.14 -5.62 16.61
N GLY A 69 3.68 -6.74 16.09
CA GLY A 69 2.90 -7.97 15.90
C GLY A 69 1.97 -7.93 14.69
N TYR A 70 2.35 -7.21 13.63
CA TYR A 70 1.63 -7.10 12.36
C TYR A 70 0.20 -6.53 12.49
N PRO A 71 0.02 -5.33 13.07
CA PRO A 71 -1.29 -4.66 13.06
C PRO A 71 -1.74 -4.43 11.61
N GLY A 72 -3.04 -4.60 11.36
CA GLY A 72 -3.60 -4.57 10.01
C GLY A 72 -3.51 -5.90 9.27
N PHE A 73 -3.04 -6.96 9.93
CA PHE A 73 -3.11 -8.34 9.42
C PHE A 73 -3.92 -9.23 10.37
N THR A 74 -4.62 -10.19 9.79
CA THR A 74 -5.22 -11.31 10.52
C THR A 74 -4.25 -12.49 10.50
N LEU A 75 -3.88 -12.98 11.68
CA LEU A 75 -2.99 -14.13 11.87
C LEU A 75 -3.83 -15.30 12.37
N ALA A 76 -3.83 -16.42 11.64
CA ALA A 76 -4.62 -17.62 11.94
C ALA A 76 -3.79 -18.91 11.82
#